data_AF-A0A8H1LBD0-F1
#
_entry.id   AF-A0A8H1LBD0-F1
#
_cell.length_a   1.000
_cell.length_b   1.000
_cell.length_c   1.000
_cell.angle_alpha   90.00
_cell.angle_beta   90.00
_cell.angle_gamma   90.00
#
_symmetry.space_group_name_H-M   'P 1'
#
loop_
_entity.id
_entity.type
_entity.pdbx_description
1 polymer ?
#
loop_
_entity_poly.entity_id
_entity_poly.type
_entity_poly.pdbx_seq_one_letter_code
_entity_poly.pdbx_strand_id
1 'polypeptide(L)'
;MPSDIKQLTAGRQLTGLRQVLDCTATATALRQGPGAPGEPPAWLALLCPAHRDALPGWPGTTADTEGLRLDCGSVLDYRPAEQLLQSHADLWLTPLTGVTPKTYAGVWPKVLDRADRVLRARLGEDAADGGDETLQSIAMMLEMASRNAANGDLYQATVPLAYCETLAQRL
;
A
#
# COMPACT_ATOMS: atom_id res chain seq x y z
N MET A 1 5.04 -23.89 -16.64
CA MET A 1 3.59 -24.01 -16.45
C MET A 1 3.07 -22.63 -16.08
N PRO A 2 2.09 -22.07 -16.80
CA PRO A 2 1.42 -20.86 -16.33
C PRO A 2 0.64 -21.21 -15.05
N SER A 3 0.97 -20.55 -13.95
CA SER A 3 0.27 -20.73 -12.68
C SER A 3 -0.82 -19.67 -12.58
N ASP A 4 -2.07 -20.10 -12.53
CA ASP A 4 -3.20 -19.19 -12.28
C ASP A 4 -3.00 -18.50 -10.92
N ILE A 5 -3.24 -17.19 -10.85
CA ILE A 5 -3.16 -16.40 -9.61
C ILE A 5 -3.95 -17.08 -8.47
N LYS A 6 -5.11 -17.67 -8.78
CA LYS A 6 -5.94 -18.37 -7.81
C LYS A 6 -5.27 -19.61 -7.20
N GLN A 7 -4.44 -20.32 -7.97
CA GLN A 7 -3.66 -21.45 -7.47
C GLN A 7 -2.50 -20.96 -6.60
N LEU A 8 -1.80 -19.90 -7.04
CA LEU A 8 -0.68 -19.31 -6.30
C LEU A 8 -1.10 -18.80 -4.92
N THR A 9 -2.33 -18.29 -4.81
CA THR A 9 -2.83 -17.70 -3.56
C THR A 9 -3.60 -18.70 -2.71
N ALA A 10 -3.78 -19.93 -3.17
CA ALA A 10 -4.61 -20.95 -2.55
C ALA A 10 -6.02 -20.44 -2.15
N GLY A 11 -6.57 -19.49 -2.91
CA GLY A 11 -7.88 -18.88 -2.62
C GLY A 11 -7.90 -17.92 -1.42
N ARG A 12 -6.75 -17.44 -0.94
CA ARG A 12 -6.68 -16.44 0.14
C ARG A 12 -7.44 -15.17 -0.22
N GLN A 13 -8.11 -14.60 0.79
CA GLN A 13 -8.73 -13.30 0.66
C GLN A 13 -7.67 -12.23 0.44
N LEU A 14 -7.86 -11.42 -0.60
CA LEU A 14 -7.04 -10.25 -0.87
C LEU A 14 -7.23 -9.24 0.25
N THR A 15 -6.16 -8.78 0.90
CA THR A 15 -6.20 -7.73 1.94
C THR A 15 -6.09 -6.34 1.34
N GLY A 16 -5.21 -6.18 0.35
CA GLY A 16 -4.95 -4.88 -0.26
C GLY A 16 -4.61 -4.98 -1.74
N LEU A 17 -5.03 -3.96 -2.49
CA LEU A 17 -4.57 -3.69 -3.84
C LEU A 17 -3.80 -2.37 -3.82
N ARG A 18 -2.51 -2.41 -4.17
CA ARG A 18 -1.62 -1.24 -4.19
C ARG A 18 -1.08 -1.01 -5.59
N GLN A 19 -0.79 0.24 -5.92
CA GLN A 19 -0.12 0.62 -7.16
C GLN A 19 1.22 1.25 -6.81
N VAL A 20 2.32 0.53 -7.05
CA VAL A 20 3.66 0.93 -6.58
C VAL A 20 4.58 1.42 -7.69
N LEU A 21 4.14 1.37 -8.95
CA LEU A 21 4.82 1.94 -10.11
C LEU A 21 3.81 2.71 -10.95
N ASP A 22 4.19 3.86 -11.48
CA ASP A 22 3.38 4.59 -12.47
C ASP A 22 3.70 4.05 -13.88
N CYS A 23 3.02 2.97 -14.27
CA CYS A 23 3.24 2.30 -15.55
C CYS A 23 1.94 1.69 -16.08
N THR A 24 1.58 2.03 -17.32
CA THR A 24 0.36 1.55 -17.98
C THR A 24 0.60 0.30 -18.85
N ALA A 25 1.81 -0.25 -18.84
CA ALA A 25 2.10 -1.47 -19.58
C ALA A 25 1.43 -2.67 -18.92
N THR A 26 0.93 -3.62 -19.71
CA THR A 26 0.39 -4.87 -19.18
C THR A 26 1.50 -5.69 -18.53
N ALA A 27 1.22 -6.24 -17.35
CA ALA A 27 2.14 -7.12 -16.67
C ALA A 27 2.29 -8.46 -17.41
N THR A 28 3.51 -9.00 -17.46
CA THR A 28 3.81 -10.33 -18.01
C THR A 28 4.62 -11.19 -17.05
N ALA A 29 4.99 -10.63 -15.90
CA ALA A 29 5.74 -11.32 -14.86
C ALA A 29 5.08 -11.12 -13.50
N LEU A 30 5.19 -12.15 -12.65
CA LEU A 30 4.81 -12.11 -11.25
C LEU A 30 6.05 -12.21 -10.39
N ARG A 31 6.23 -11.24 -9.50
CA ARG A 31 7.16 -11.35 -8.38
C ARG A 31 6.40 -11.79 -7.14
N GLN A 32 6.88 -12.86 -6.51
CA GLN A 32 6.23 -13.47 -5.36
C GLN A 32 6.97 -13.10 -4.08
N GLY A 33 6.30 -12.38 -3.19
CA GLY A 33 6.82 -12.06 -1.87
C GLY A 33 6.94 -13.29 -0.98
N PRO A 34 7.87 -13.29 -0.01
CA PRO A 34 8.03 -14.40 0.91
C PRO A 34 6.75 -14.63 1.72
N GLY A 35 6.26 -15.87 1.75
CA GLY A 35 5.25 -16.34 2.71
C GLY A 35 5.92 -16.91 3.97
N ALA A 36 5.12 -17.21 5.00
CA ALA A 36 5.62 -18.03 6.11
C ALA A 36 5.95 -19.47 5.60
N PRO A 37 6.79 -20.25 6.31
CA PRO A 37 7.13 -21.60 5.88
C PRO A 37 5.88 -22.47 5.63
N GLY A 38 5.74 -22.97 4.40
CA GLY A 38 4.58 -23.78 3.99
C GLY A 38 3.33 -22.97 3.59
N GLU A 39 3.39 -21.64 3.63
CA GLU A 39 2.29 -20.77 3.22
C GLU A 39 2.48 -20.21 1.80
N PRO A 40 1.37 -19.87 1.11
CA PRO A 40 1.40 -19.12 -0.13
C PRO A 40 2.13 -17.77 0.01
N PRO A 41 2.59 -17.17 -1.11
CA PRO A 41 3.20 -15.83 -1.11
C PRO A 41 2.37 -14.80 -0.35
N ALA A 42 3.04 -13.96 0.44
CA ALA A 42 2.39 -12.90 1.20
C ALA A 42 1.83 -11.78 0.30
N TRP A 43 2.43 -11.59 -0.87
CA TRP A 43 1.99 -10.64 -1.88
C TRP A 43 2.47 -11.06 -3.27
N LEU A 44 1.81 -10.54 -4.30
CA LEU A 44 2.17 -10.72 -5.70
C LEU A 44 2.31 -9.34 -6.36
N ALA A 45 3.47 -9.03 -6.93
CA ALA A 45 3.66 -7.83 -7.74
C ALA A 45 3.61 -8.19 -9.23
N LEU A 46 2.79 -7.45 -9.97
CA LEU A 46 2.56 -7.64 -11.39
C LEU A 46 3.46 -6.66 -12.15
N LEU A 47 4.38 -7.18 -12.97
CA LEU A 47 5.44 -6.40 -13.59
C LEU A 47 5.49 -6.64 -15.11
N CYS A 48 5.72 -5.57 -15.87
CA CYS A 48 6.05 -5.69 -17.29
C CYS A 48 7.55 -6.04 -17.46
N PRO A 49 8.00 -6.43 -18.67
CA PRO A 49 9.40 -6.79 -18.89
C PRO A 49 10.40 -5.71 -18.49
N ALA A 50 10.06 -4.42 -18.68
CA ALA A 50 10.93 -3.30 -18.33
C ALA A 50 11.09 -3.11 -16.81
N HIS A 51 10.13 -3.56 -16.00
CA HIS A 51 10.12 -3.40 -14.55
C HIS A 51 10.31 -4.73 -13.80
N ARG A 52 10.74 -5.79 -14.48
CA ARG A 52 10.92 -7.12 -13.86
C ARG A 52 11.84 -7.09 -12.63
N ASP A 53 12.87 -6.25 -12.70
CA ASP A 53 13.88 -6.06 -11.67
C ASP A 53 13.72 -4.72 -10.92
N ALA A 54 12.60 -4.03 -11.13
CA ALA A 54 12.25 -2.84 -10.35
C ALA A 54 11.91 -3.22 -8.90
N LEU A 55 11.69 -2.20 -8.05
CA LEU A 55 11.46 -2.35 -6.61
C LEU A 55 12.68 -2.96 -5.89
N PRO A 56 13.84 -2.27 -5.91
CA PRO A 56 14.99 -2.70 -5.14
C PRO A 56 14.63 -2.77 -3.65
N GLY A 57 15.07 -3.82 -2.97
CA GLY A 57 14.77 -4.05 -1.55
C GLY A 57 13.46 -4.79 -1.27
N TRP A 58 12.57 -4.93 -2.25
CA TRP A 58 11.45 -5.87 -2.10
C TRP A 58 12.00 -7.30 -2.25
N PRO A 59 11.77 -8.22 -1.31
CA PRO A 59 12.23 -9.60 -1.44
C PRO A 59 11.36 -10.38 -2.42
N GLY A 60 11.85 -11.53 -2.91
CA GLY A 60 11.04 -12.45 -3.70
C GLY A 60 11.61 -12.76 -5.08
N THR A 61 11.09 -13.83 -5.66
CA THR A 61 11.48 -14.36 -6.98
C THR A 61 10.49 -13.93 -8.04
N THR A 62 11.00 -13.62 -9.23
CA THR A 62 10.19 -13.19 -10.38
C THR A 62 10.15 -14.30 -11.43
N ALA A 63 8.94 -14.64 -11.89
CA ALA A 63 8.72 -15.60 -12.96
C ALA A 63 7.77 -15.01 -14.01
N ASP A 64 7.93 -15.43 -15.26
CA ASP A 64 6.97 -15.10 -16.33
C ASP A 64 5.64 -15.80 -16.07
N THR A 65 4.56 -15.06 -16.27
CA THR A 65 3.19 -15.58 -16.17
C THR A 65 2.37 -15.01 -17.33
N GLU A 66 1.80 -15.90 -18.11
CA GLU A 66 0.85 -15.55 -19.16
C GLU A 66 -0.54 -15.25 -18.58
N GLY A 67 -1.34 -14.45 -19.30
CA GLY A 67 -2.74 -14.23 -18.97
C GLY A 67 -3.01 -13.25 -17.82
N LEU A 68 -2.00 -12.51 -17.36
CA LEU A 68 -2.20 -11.38 -16.44
C LEU A 68 -2.95 -10.25 -17.17
N ARG A 69 -3.96 -9.68 -16.49
CA ARG A 69 -4.78 -8.58 -17.03
C ARG A 69 -4.70 -7.29 -16.20
N LEU A 70 -3.77 -7.22 -15.24
CA LEU A 70 -3.55 -6.02 -14.45
C LEU A 70 -2.35 -5.24 -14.97
N ASP A 71 -2.35 -3.96 -14.66
CA ASP A 71 -1.29 -3.03 -15.04
C ASP A 71 -0.01 -3.32 -14.27
N CYS A 72 1.13 -3.01 -14.89
CA CYS A 72 2.42 -3.06 -14.26
C CYS A 72 2.44 -2.18 -13.00
N GLY A 73 3.01 -2.68 -11.91
CA GLY A 73 3.05 -1.98 -10.63
C GLY A 73 1.87 -2.28 -9.72
N SER A 74 0.86 -3.02 -10.18
CA SER A 74 -0.16 -3.54 -9.27
C SER A 74 0.44 -4.57 -8.32
N VAL A 75 0.06 -4.48 -7.04
CA VAL A 75 0.44 -5.43 -5.98
C VAL A 75 -0.81 -5.95 -5.32
N LEU A 76 -0.96 -7.27 -5.34
CA LEU A 76 -1.98 -8.00 -4.58
C LEU A 76 -1.36 -8.41 -3.24
N ASP A 77 -1.86 -7.86 -2.14
CA ASP A 77 -1.34 -8.11 -0.79
C ASP A 77 -2.30 -8.98 0.01
N TYR A 78 -1.78 -10.05 0.60
CA TYR A 78 -2.53 -11.04 1.36
C TYR A 78 -2.13 -11.06 2.85
N ARG A 79 -1.24 -10.14 3.26
CA ARG A 79 -0.83 -10.02 4.67
C ARG A 79 -1.99 -9.52 5.53
N PRO A 80 -1.97 -9.77 6.86
CA PRO A 80 -2.93 -9.16 7.78
C PRO A 80 -2.93 -7.63 7.68
N ALA A 81 -4.09 -7.01 7.91
CA ALA A 81 -4.27 -5.57 7.76
C ALA A 81 -3.24 -4.77 8.56
N GLU A 82 -2.90 -5.22 9.78
CA GLU A 82 -1.90 -4.56 10.63
C GLU A 82 -0.50 -4.55 10.02
N GLN A 83 -0.10 -5.62 9.32
CA GLN A 83 1.19 -5.66 8.62
C GLN A 83 1.20 -4.74 7.39
N LEU A 84 0.05 -4.62 6.72
CA LEU A 84 -0.11 -3.70 5.59
C LEU A 84 -0.08 -2.25 6.07
N LEU A 85 -0.77 -1.94 7.16
CA LEU A 85 -0.74 -0.65 7.84
C LEU A 85 0.69 -0.29 8.29
N GLN A 86 1.44 -1.26 8.82
CA GLN A 86 2.86 -1.06 9.15
C GLN A 86 3.68 -0.71 7.91
N SER A 87 3.42 -1.36 6.78
CA SER A 87 4.11 -1.03 5.53
C SER A 87 3.81 0.40 5.07
N HIS A 88 2.55 0.84 5.12
CA HIS A 88 2.21 2.25 4.83
C HIS A 88 2.86 3.22 5.81
N ALA A 89 2.94 2.83 7.09
CA ALA A 89 3.63 3.62 8.11
C ALA A 89 5.10 3.84 7.78
N ASP A 90 5.81 2.77 7.43
CA ASP A 90 7.23 2.81 7.14
C ASP A 90 7.53 3.52 5.81
N LEU A 91 6.69 3.30 4.79
CA LEU A 91 6.92 3.81 3.44
C LEU A 91 6.66 5.31 3.30
N TRP A 92 5.55 5.83 3.85
CA TRP A 92 5.15 7.20 3.57
C TRP A 92 4.50 7.93 4.74
N LEU A 93 3.70 7.27 5.59
CA LEU A 93 2.94 7.97 6.64
C LEU A 93 3.87 8.54 7.72
N THR A 94 4.86 7.77 8.19
CA THR A 94 5.82 8.25 9.20
C THR A 94 6.74 9.33 8.62
N PRO A 95 7.36 9.15 7.43
CA PRO A 95 8.12 10.23 6.80
C PRO A 95 7.30 11.51 6.62
N LEU A 96 6.04 11.39 6.19
CA LEU A 96 5.18 12.54 5.94
C LEU A 96 4.73 13.23 7.23
N THR A 97 4.33 12.48 8.26
CA THR A 97 3.65 13.07 9.44
C THR A 97 4.51 13.10 10.70
N GLY A 98 5.63 12.38 10.73
CA GLY A 98 6.42 12.12 11.95
C GLY A 98 5.74 11.19 12.95
N VAL A 99 4.53 10.68 12.67
CA VAL A 99 3.78 9.81 13.58
C VAL A 99 4.28 8.38 13.47
N THR A 100 4.91 7.89 14.53
CA THR A 100 5.46 6.52 14.57
C THR A 100 4.49 5.55 15.26
N PRO A 101 4.12 4.40 14.66
CA PRO A 101 3.20 3.43 15.28
C PRO A 101 3.62 2.93 16.67
N LYS A 102 4.94 2.80 16.90
CA LYS A 102 5.52 2.36 18.18
C LYS A 102 5.12 3.27 19.36
N THR A 103 4.99 4.57 19.13
CA THR A 103 4.55 5.54 20.15
C THR A 103 3.14 5.28 20.65
N TYR A 104 2.33 4.58 19.85
CA TYR A 104 0.94 4.23 20.14
C TYR A 104 0.76 2.75 20.46
N ALA A 105 1.86 2.03 20.78
CA ALA A 105 1.85 0.60 21.03
C ALA A 105 1.19 -0.23 19.91
N GLY A 106 1.27 0.23 18.65
CA GLY A 106 0.64 -0.43 17.51
C GLY A 106 -0.88 -0.31 17.44
N VAL A 107 -1.50 0.58 18.24
CA VAL A 107 -2.94 0.83 18.21
C VAL A 107 -3.30 1.68 16.99
N TRP A 108 -3.55 1.03 15.86
CA TRP A 108 -3.77 1.66 14.54
C TRP A 108 -4.80 2.79 14.51
N PRO A 109 -5.96 2.71 15.17
CA PRO A 109 -6.91 3.82 15.18
C PRO A 109 -6.31 5.12 15.75
N LYS A 110 -5.44 5.01 16.78
CA LYS A 110 -4.76 6.18 17.37
C LYS A 110 -3.64 6.71 16.47
N VAL A 111 -2.94 5.82 15.77
CA VAL A 111 -1.89 6.20 14.80
C VAL A 111 -2.50 7.00 13.66
N LEU A 112 -3.58 6.50 13.05
CA LEU A 112 -4.23 7.14 11.92
C LEU A 112 -4.94 8.45 12.31
N ASP A 113 -5.60 8.51 13.47
CA ASP A 113 -6.17 9.76 14.00
C ASP A 113 -5.07 10.81 14.23
N ARG A 114 -3.94 10.44 14.82
CA ARG A 114 -2.84 11.40 15.01
C ARG A 114 -2.28 11.88 13.68
N ALA A 115 -2.05 10.96 12.74
CA ALA A 115 -1.49 11.30 11.44
C ALA A 115 -2.42 12.24 10.65
N ASP A 116 -3.73 11.99 10.65
CA ASP A 116 -4.73 12.89 10.06
C ASP A 116 -4.67 14.29 10.69
N ARG A 117 -4.64 14.38 12.02
CA ARG A 117 -4.54 15.69 12.72
C ARG A 117 -3.28 16.45 12.37
N VAL A 118 -2.13 15.78 12.28
CA VAL A 118 -0.86 16.44 11.90
C VAL A 118 -0.96 16.99 10.48
N LEU A 119 -1.49 16.19 9.55
CA LEU A 119 -1.61 16.60 8.16
C LEU A 119 -2.57 17.78 7.97
N ARG A 120 -3.70 17.77 8.69
CA ARG A 120 -4.67 18.89 8.70
C ARG A 120 -4.10 20.16 9.29
N ALA A 121 -3.30 20.06 10.35
CA ALA A 121 -2.66 21.23 10.95
C ALA A 121 -1.72 21.91 9.94
N ARG A 122 -0.91 21.13 9.22
CA ARG A 122 -0.02 21.65 8.17
C ARG A 122 -0.78 22.31 7.03
N LEU A 123 -1.83 21.65 6.52
CA LEU A 123 -2.68 22.24 5.49
C LEU A 123 -3.38 23.54 5.93
N GLY A 124 -3.73 23.65 7.21
CA GLY A 124 -4.29 24.88 7.77
C GLY A 124 -3.28 26.03 7.85
N GLU A 125 -2.01 25.71 8.08
CA GLU A 125 -0.89 26.67 8.06
C GLU A 125 -0.54 27.09 6.61
N ASP A 126 -0.57 26.15 5.65
CA ASP A 126 -0.22 26.36 4.24
C ASP A 126 -1.34 27.00 3.40
N ALA A 127 -2.55 27.13 3.94
CA ALA A 127 -3.69 27.73 3.22
C ALA A 127 -3.43 29.20 2.79
N ALA A 128 -2.42 29.86 3.37
CA ALA A 128 -2.00 31.20 3.01
C ALA A 128 -1.20 31.28 1.69
N ASP A 129 -0.62 30.17 1.20
CA ASP A 129 0.37 30.18 0.12
C ASP A 129 -0.05 29.39 -1.15
N GLY A 130 -1.36 29.12 -1.32
CA GLY A 130 -1.88 28.38 -2.49
C GLY A 130 -1.63 26.88 -2.39
N GLY A 131 -2.25 26.25 -1.38
CA GLY A 131 -1.92 24.92 -0.87
C GLY A 131 -1.84 23.76 -1.88
N ASP A 132 -1.04 22.76 -1.49
CA ASP A 132 -0.71 21.58 -2.28
C ASP A 132 -1.92 20.63 -2.48
N GLU A 133 -2.41 20.53 -3.72
CA GLU A 133 -3.52 19.66 -4.12
C GLU A 133 -3.27 18.16 -3.83
N THR A 134 -2.01 17.71 -3.92
CA THR A 134 -1.61 16.33 -3.61
C THR A 134 -1.74 16.08 -2.12
N LEU A 135 -1.25 17.01 -1.30
CA LEU A 135 -1.33 16.92 0.15
C LEU A 135 -2.79 16.97 0.64
N GLN A 136 -3.63 17.81 0.03
CA GLN A 136 -5.07 17.84 0.29
C GLN A 136 -5.75 16.50 -0.03
N SER A 137 -5.41 15.89 -1.18
CA SER A 137 -5.94 14.58 -1.58
C SER A 137 -5.51 13.47 -0.61
N ILE A 138 -4.25 13.48 -0.16
CA ILE A 138 -3.76 12.56 0.87
C ILE A 138 -4.53 12.75 2.18
N ALA A 139 -4.76 14.00 2.61
CA ALA A 139 -5.49 14.29 3.85
C ALA A 139 -6.95 13.79 3.81
N MET A 140 -7.65 14.00 2.70
CA MET A 140 -9.02 13.51 2.52
C MET A 140 -9.08 11.97 2.63
N MET A 141 -8.13 11.27 2.01
CA MET A 141 -8.10 9.81 2.01
C MET A 141 -7.63 9.25 3.36
N LEU A 142 -6.66 9.89 4.01
CA LEU A 142 -6.23 9.53 5.37
C LEU A 142 -7.36 9.70 6.40
N GLU A 143 -8.21 10.72 6.25
CA GLU A 143 -9.41 10.87 7.08
C GLU A 143 -10.34 9.67 6.94
N MET A 144 -10.59 9.22 5.71
CA MET A 144 -11.42 8.05 5.45
C MET A 144 -10.80 6.79 6.08
N ALA A 145 -9.48 6.62 5.96
CA ALA A 145 -8.76 5.53 6.61
C ALA A 145 -8.92 5.56 8.14
N SER A 146 -8.76 6.74 8.73
CA SER A 146 -8.89 6.98 10.17
C SER A 146 -10.29 6.62 10.67
N ARG A 147 -11.35 7.03 9.96
CA ARG A 147 -12.74 6.67 10.29
C ARG A 147 -12.99 5.16 10.22
N ASN A 148 -12.49 4.49 9.18
CA ASN A 148 -12.62 3.04 9.06
C ASN A 148 -11.95 2.30 10.22
N ALA A 149 -10.73 2.71 10.58
CA ALA A 149 -10.01 2.14 11.71
C ALA A 149 -10.71 2.42 13.06
N ALA A 150 -11.26 3.62 13.25
CA ALA A 150 -12.03 3.96 14.46
C ALA A 150 -13.28 3.10 14.62
N ASN A 151 -13.88 2.65 13.51
CA ASN A 151 -15.01 1.71 13.50
C ASN A 151 -14.58 0.25 13.69
N GLY A 152 -13.29 -0.03 13.89
CA GLY A 152 -12.74 -1.37 14.07
C GLY A 152 -12.44 -2.11 12.76
N ASP A 153 -12.57 -1.45 11.60
CA ASP A 153 -12.33 -2.06 10.30
C ASP A 153 -10.96 -1.65 9.73
N LEU A 154 -9.92 -2.35 10.18
CA LEU A 154 -8.56 -2.14 9.68
C LEU A 154 -8.39 -2.57 8.22
N TYR A 155 -9.18 -3.53 7.75
CA TYR A 155 -9.17 -3.94 6.35
C TYR A 155 -9.62 -2.77 5.45
N GLN A 156 -10.77 -2.16 5.75
CA GLN A 156 -11.28 -1.00 5.01
C GLN A 156 -10.40 0.24 5.18
N ALA A 157 -9.61 0.35 6.26
CA ALA A 157 -8.64 1.42 6.40
C ALA A 157 -7.49 1.32 5.38
N THR A 158 -7.12 0.12 4.91
CA THR A 158 -6.00 -0.05 3.98
C THR A 158 -6.31 0.44 2.56
N VAL A 159 -7.58 0.41 2.14
CA VAL A 159 -8.03 0.81 0.79
C VAL A 159 -7.68 2.28 0.49
N PRO A 160 -8.09 3.28 1.29
CA PRO A 160 -7.67 4.66 1.07
C PRO A 160 -6.17 4.88 1.24
N LEU A 161 -5.50 4.12 2.14
CA LEU A 161 -4.06 4.27 2.35
C LEU A 161 -3.23 3.78 1.16
N ALA A 162 -3.72 2.80 0.40
CA ALA A 162 -3.10 2.39 -0.86
C ALA A 162 -3.13 3.52 -1.90
N TYR A 163 -4.18 4.33 -1.93
CA TYR A 163 -4.24 5.52 -2.77
C TYR A 163 -3.30 6.62 -2.26
N CYS A 164 -3.27 6.86 -0.95
CA CYS A 164 -2.32 7.81 -0.36
C CYS A 164 -0.87 7.44 -0.65
N GLU A 165 -0.52 6.15 -0.66
CA GLU A 165 0.82 5.68 -1.00
C GLU A 165 1.23 6.13 -2.41
N THR A 166 0.35 5.97 -3.41
CA THR A 166 0.62 6.42 -4.79
C THR A 166 0.82 7.93 -4.86
N LEU A 167 0.02 8.70 -4.12
CA LEU A 167 0.15 10.16 -4.11
C LEU A 167 1.41 10.62 -3.36
N ALA A 168 1.76 9.97 -2.26
CA ALA A 168 2.92 10.34 -1.45
C ALA A 168 4.25 10.13 -2.21
N GLN A 169 4.28 9.26 -3.23
CA GLN A 169 5.42 9.13 -4.14
C GLN A 169 5.66 10.36 -5.03
N ARG A 170 4.69 11.28 -5.10
CA ARG A 170 4.75 12.49 -5.94
C ARG A 170 5.13 13.75 -5.16
N LEU A 171 5.24 13.65 -3.83
CA LEU A 171 5.71 14.72 -2.95
C LEU A 171 7.25 14.71 -2.89
#